data_AF-A0A7X9BJB3-F1
#
_entry.id   AF-A0A7X9BJB3-F1
#
_cell.length_a   1.000
_cell.length_b   1.000
_cell.length_c   1.000
_cell.angle_alpha   90.00
_cell.angle_beta   90.00
_cell.angle_gamma   90.00
#
_symmetry.space_group_name_H-M   'P 1'
#
loop_
_entity.id
_entity.type
_entity.pdbx_description
1 polymer ?
#
loop_
_entity_poly.entity_id
_entity_poly.type
_entity_poly.pdbx_seq_one_letter_code
_entity_poly.pdbx_strand_id
1 'polypeptide(L)' 'NSDRIVFLVGTKINDAHQDPNMPVELEIRRNIIKKISVLLQEKYLKEVVIHYI' A
#
# COMPACT_ATOMS: atom_id res chain seq x y z
N ASN A 1 -8.16 19.79 9.61
CA ASN A 1 -7.04 19.63 8.68
C ASN A 1 -6.27 18.38 9.01
N SER A 2 -6.45 17.33 8.21
CA SER A 2 -5.53 16.21 8.17
C SER A 2 -4.74 16.35 6.87
N ASP A 3 -3.51 16.85 6.99
CA ASP A 3 -2.62 17.12 5.86
C ASP A 3 -1.68 15.94 5.56
N ARG A 4 -1.79 14.88 6.37
CA ARG A 4 -0.92 13.71 6.32
C ARG A 4 -1.72 12.40 6.31
N ILE A 5 -1.37 11.51 5.38
CA ILE A 5 -1.97 10.18 5.22
C ILE A 5 -0.85 9.14 5.36
N VAL A 6 -1.05 8.14 6.23
CA VAL A 6 -0.08 7.06 6.45
C VAL A 6 -0.68 5.72 6.00
N PHE A 7 -0.07 5.09 5.01
CA PHE A 7 -0.39 3.73 4.59
C PHE A 7 0.46 2.74 5.40
N LEU A 8 -0.20 1.81 6.08
CA LEU A 8 0.43 0.65 6.73
C LEU A 8 0.16 -0.58 5.86
N VAL A 9 1.18 -1.04 5.14
CA VAL A 9 1.08 -2.15 4.19
C VAL A 9 1.70 -3.38 4.81
N GLY A 10 0.87 -4.19 5.48
CA GLY A 10 1.29 -5.46 6.05
C GLY A 10 1.47 -6.55 4.99
N THR A 11 2.42 -7.46 5.20
CA THR A 11 2.62 -8.67 4.39
C THR A 11 1.93 -9.91 4.96
N LYS A 12 0.81 -9.75 5.69
CA LYS A 12 0.12 -10.90 6.31
C LYS A 12 -0.24 -11.94 5.24
N ILE A 13 0.34 -13.14 5.38
CA ILE A 13 -0.03 -14.32 4.61
C ILE A 13 -1.51 -14.58 4.88
N ASN A 14 -2.31 -14.65 3.83
CA ASN A 14 -3.74 -14.88 3.97
C ASN A 14 -3.92 -16.34 4.44
N ASP A 15 -4.27 -16.56 5.71
CA ASP A 15 -4.43 -17.91 6.28
C ASP A 15 -5.49 -18.75 5.54
N ALA A 16 -6.41 -18.11 4.80
CA ALA A 16 -7.40 -18.78 3.96
C ALA A 16 -6.83 -19.35 2.64
N HIS A 17 -5.64 -18.90 2.21
CA HIS A 17 -4.96 -19.33 1.00
C HIS A 17 -3.47 -19.57 1.31
N GLN A 18 -3.15 -20.73 1.88
CA GLN A 18 -1.79 -21.23 2.12
C GLN A 18 -1.06 -21.57 0.81
N ASP A 19 -1.06 -20.69 -0.18
CA ASP A 19 -0.25 -20.87 -1.39
C ASP A 19 1.06 -20.08 -1.21
N PRO A 20 2.19 -20.77 -0.93
CA PRO A 20 3.49 -20.13 -0.73
C PRO A 20 4.04 -19.45 -2.00
N ASN A 21 3.34 -19.55 -3.14
CA ASN A 21 3.73 -19.00 -4.44
C ASN A 21 3.24 -17.57 -4.72
N MET A 22 2.76 -16.81 -3.73
CA MET A 22 2.18 -15.47 -3.99
C MET A 22 3.11 -14.26 -3.67
N PRO A 23 4.35 -14.16 -4.19
CA PRO A 23 5.06 -12.87 -4.30
C PRO A 23 4.28 -11.85 -5.13
N VAL A 24 3.58 -12.32 -6.17
CA VAL A 24 2.87 -11.48 -7.16
C VAL A 24 1.78 -10.62 -6.52
N GLU A 25 1.00 -11.16 -5.58
CA GLU A 25 -0.06 -10.41 -4.90
C GLU A 25 0.50 -9.26 -4.04
N LEU A 26 1.64 -9.49 -3.37
CA LEU A 26 2.31 -8.44 -2.61
C LEU A 26 2.84 -7.34 -3.54
N GLU A 27 3.38 -7.71 -4.71
CA GLU A 27 3.80 -6.74 -5.72
C GLU A 27 2.62 -5.93 -6.30
N ILE A 28 1.49 -6.58 -6.59
CA ILE A 28 0.27 -5.91 -7.05
C ILE A 28 -0.20 -4.92 -5.98
N ARG A 29 -0.26 -5.34 -4.72
CA ARG A 29 -0.67 -4.47 -3.60
C ARG A 29 0.28 -3.28 -3.43
N ARG A 30 1.60 -3.50 -3.51
CA ARG A 30 2.61 -2.43 -3.47
C ARG A 30 2.42 -1.45 -4.62
N ASN A 31 2.18 -1.94 -5.83
CA ASN A 31 1.96 -1.10 -7.01
C ASN A 31 0.68 -0.27 -6.93
N ILE A 32 -0.41 -0.84 -6.43
CA ILE A 32 -1.67 -0.12 -6.24
C ILE A 32 -1.49 0.99 -5.19
N ILE A 33 -0.91 0.68 -4.02
CA ILE A 33 -0.65 1.67 -2.96
C ILE A 33 0.21 2.82 -3.50
N LYS A 34 1.24 2.52 -4.30
CA LYS A 34 2.10 3.54 -4.92
C LYS A 34 1.34 4.44 -5.89
N LYS A 35 0.43 3.89 -6.71
CA LYS A 35 -0.42 4.70 -7.60
C LYS A 35 -1.34 5.63 -6.81
N ILE A 36 -1.94 5.13 -5.72
CA ILE A 36 -2.81 5.91 -4.86
C ILE A 36 -2.02 7.02 -4.16
N SER A 37 -0.81 6.74 -3.66
CA SER A 37 0.01 7.76 -3.01
C SER A 37 0.39 8.90 -3.94
N VAL A 38 0.71 8.59 -5.21
CA VAL A 38 1.02 9.61 -6.23
C VAL A 38 -0.20 10.48 -6.49
N LEU A 39 -1.38 9.88 -6.71
CA LEU A 39 -2.62 10.63 -6.92
C LEU A 39 -2.94 11.58 -5.75
N LEU A 40 -2.78 11.12 -4.52
CA LEU A 40 -3.03 11.91 -3.31
C LEU A 40 -2.02 13.07 -3.16
N GLN A 41 -0.76 12.86 -3.55
CA GLN A 41 0.26 13.92 -3.54
C GLN A 41 0.02 14.94 -4.66
N GLU A 42 -0.21 14.50 -5.90
CA GLU A 42 -0.28 15.40 -7.05
C GLU A 42 -1.60 16.15 -7.14
N LYS A 43 -2.73 15.45 -6.96
CA LYS A 43 -4.06 16.03 -7.18
C LYS A 43 -4.62 16.70 -5.93
N TYR A 44 -4.24 16.20 -4.77
CA TYR A 44 -4.80 16.64 -3.48
C TYR A 44 -3.76 17.29 -2.57
N LEU A 45 -2.50 17.39 -3.03
CA LEU A 45 -1.40 18.06 -2.32
C LEU A 45 -1.25 17.56 -0.87
N LYS A 46 -1.47 16.25 -0.66
CA LYS A 46 -1.36 15.61 0.66
C LYS A 46 0.04 15.06 0.88
N GLU A 47 0.51 15.16 2.12
CA GLU A 47 1.70 14.44 2.55
C GLU A 47 1.33 12.97 2.73
N VAL A 48 1.99 12.06 2.00
CA VAL A 48 1.70 10.62 2.07
C VAL A 48 2.95 9.85 2.47
N VAL A 49 2.83 8.99 3.49
CA VAL A 49 3.90 8.10 3.95
C VAL A 49 3.43 6.65 3.84
N ILE A 50 4.28 5.77 3.31
CA ILE A 50 3.99 4.33 3.20
C ILE A 50 5.00 3.58 4.08
N HIS A 51 4.49 2.77 5.01
CA HIS A 51 5.27 1.84 5.80
C HIS A 51 4.93 0.41 5.41
N TYR A 52 5.95 -0.38 5.11
CA TYR A 52 5.83 -1.82 4.90
C TYR A 52 6.17 -2.52 6.22
N ILE A 53 5.26 -3.40 6.66
CA ILE A 53 5.34 -4.11 7.95
C ILE A 53 5.26 -5.60 7.72
#